data_AF-A0A2P8VQ79-F1
#
_entry.id   AF-A0A2P8VQ79-F1
#
_cell.length_a   1.000
_cell.length_b   1.000
_cell.length_c   1.000
_cell.angle_alpha   90.00
_cell.angle_beta   90.00
_cell.angle_gamma   90.00
#
_symmetry.space_group_name_H-M   'P 1'
#
loop_
_entity.id
_entity.type
_entity.pdbx_description
1 polymer ?
#
loop_
_entity_poly.entity_id
_entity_poly.type
_entity_poly.pdbx_seq_one_letter_code
_entity_poly.pdbx_strand_id
1 'polypeptide(L)'
;MAKYALSLLIKIVLFAVVMLIVAKVVPYEGLVNSFTGLFDFQGADKFTRFILGEPDPEVWESLGGYFSILVNTLISIPAMSAIITAYSVVAHNVSPAGFPKEWASSTVRRFVKILGFTFLFWALFRLLPYQSVFPDQTYSNFTMAAIVGFHLLLTIVCYGFITKKITTKRSL
;
A
#
# COMPACT_ATOMS: atom_id res chain seq x y z
N MET A 1 -12.19 -16.19 -16.23
CA MET A 1 -11.69 -15.92 -14.86
C MET A 1 -10.20 -16.20 -14.70
N ALA A 2 -9.68 -17.36 -15.13
CA ALA A 2 -8.25 -17.73 -15.00
C ALA A 2 -7.25 -16.70 -15.56
N LYS A 3 -7.49 -16.13 -16.75
CA LYS A 3 -6.62 -15.09 -17.34
C LYS A 3 -6.50 -13.83 -16.47
N TYR A 4 -7.58 -13.43 -15.80
CA TYR A 4 -7.58 -12.26 -14.92
C TYR A 4 -6.83 -12.55 -13.61
N ALA A 5 -7.02 -13.73 -13.03
CA ALA A 5 -6.29 -14.16 -11.84
C ALA A 5 -4.77 -14.28 -12.11
N LEU A 6 -4.39 -14.87 -13.25
CA LEU A 6 -3.00 -14.97 -13.68
C LEU A 6 -2.37 -13.58 -13.90
N SER A 7 -3.08 -12.67 -14.58
CA SER A 7 -2.61 -11.30 -14.79
C SER A 7 -2.41 -10.55 -13.46
N LEU A 8 -3.30 -10.76 -12.49
CA LEU A 8 -3.18 -10.19 -11.16
C LEU A 8 -1.94 -10.74 -10.45
N LEU A 9 -1.75 -12.05 -10.46
CA LEU A 9 -0.61 -12.72 -9.82
C LEU A 9 0.72 -12.21 -10.39
N ILE A 10 0.84 -12.13 -11.71
CA ILE A 10 2.04 -11.58 -12.38
C ILE A 10 2.32 -10.15 -11.93
N LYS A 11 1.29 -9.30 -11.81
CA LYS A 11 1.46 -7.92 -11.34
C LYS A 11 1.90 -7.85 -9.88
N ILE A 12 1.38 -8.72 -9.02
CA ILE A 12 1.80 -8.80 -7.61
C ILE A 12 3.26 -9.22 -7.52
N VAL A 13 3.65 -10.28 -8.24
CA VAL A 13 5.03 -10.75 -8.28
C VAL A 13 5.96 -9.67 -8.83
N LEU A 14 5.57 -9.01 -9.92
CA LEU A 14 6.34 -7.89 -10.49
C LEU A 14 6.52 -6.77 -9.48
N PHE A 15 5.45 -6.38 -8.76
CA PHE A 15 5.54 -5.35 -7.73
C PHE A 15 6.50 -5.75 -6.60
N ALA A 16 6.43 -6.99 -6.12
CA ALA A 16 7.33 -7.51 -5.09
C ALA A 16 8.80 -7.51 -5.55
N VAL A 17 9.07 -7.93 -6.80
CA VAL A 17 10.41 -7.87 -7.39
C VAL A 17 10.91 -6.44 -7.48
N VAL A 18 10.07 -5.50 -7.92
CA VAL A 18 10.44 -4.07 -7.98
C VAL A 18 10.76 -3.53 -6.58
N MET A 19 9.96 -3.86 -5.57
CA MET A 19 10.23 -3.46 -4.17
C MET A 19 11.58 -3.97 -3.67
N LEU A 20 11.95 -5.22 -4.00
CA LEU A 20 13.24 -5.80 -3.64
C LEU A 20 14.40 -5.11 -4.37
N ILE A 21 14.23 -4.78 -5.65
CA ILE A 21 15.23 -4.04 -6.42
C ILE A 21 15.39 -2.64 -5.83
N VAL A 22 14.29 -1.93 -5.54
CA VAL A 22 14.33 -0.60 -4.94
C VAL A 22 15.01 -0.64 -3.58
N ALA A 23 14.69 -1.64 -2.74
CA ALA A 23 15.35 -1.85 -1.44
C ALA A 23 16.87 -2.01 -1.53
N LYS A 24 17.35 -2.67 -2.60
CA LYS A 24 18.79 -2.95 -2.76
C LYS A 24 19.56 -1.87 -3.52
N VAL A 25 18.93 -1.24 -4.50
CA VAL A 25 19.63 -0.41 -5.50
C VAL A 25 19.43 1.08 -5.23
N VAL A 26 18.30 1.47 -4.63
CA VAL A 26 17.98 2.88 -4.44
C VAL A 26 18.38 3.27 -3.01
N PRO A 27 19.33 4.21 -2.84
CA PRO A 27 19.76 4.68 -1.52
C PRO A 27 18.73 5.67 -0.95
N TYR A 28 17.53 5.17 -0.62
CA TYR A 28 16.46 5.99 -0.07
C TYR A 28 16.56 6.20 1.45
N GLU A 29 17.61 5.68 2.10
CA GLU A 29 17.86 5.87 3.54
C GLU A 29 17.91 7.35 3.93
N GLY A 30 18.49 8.21 3.09
CA GLY A 30 18.48 9.66 3.32
C GLY A 30 17.07 10.27 3.37
N LEU A 31 16.15 9.77 2.53
CA LEU A 31 14.75 10.17 2.57
C LEU A 31 14.06 9.67 3.83
N VAL A 32 14.31 8.41 4.21
CA VAL A 32 13.78 7.83 5.46
C VAL A 32 14.24 8.65 6.65
N ASN A 33 15.53 8.96 6.73
CA ASN A 33 16.11 9.78 7.81
C ASN A 33 15.53 11.20 7.84
N SER A 34 15.23 11.78 6.67
CA SER A 34 14.57 13.08 6.59
C SER A 34 13.15 13.04 7.16
N PHE A 35 12.40 11.95 6.91
CA PHE A 35 11.06 11.78 7.46
C PHE A 35 11.08 11.45 8.95
N THR A 36 11.95 10.56 9.41
CA THR A 36 12.07 10.21 10.83
C THR A 36 12.55 11.41 11.65
N GLY A 37 13.44 12.23 11.11
CA GLY A 37 13.94 13.45 11.75
C GLY A 37 12.89 14.55 11.97
N LEU A 38 11.68 14.42 11.41
CA LEU A 38 10.55 15.33 11.71
C LEU A 38 9.87 15.01 13.05
N PHE A 39 10.17 13.85 13.63
CA PHE A 39 9.56 13.40 14.87
C PHE A 39 10.48 13.66 16.06
N ASP A 40 9.88 14.10 17.17
CA ASP A 40 10.47 13.97 18.49
C ASP A 40 10.11 12.59 19.09
N PHE A 41 10.73 12.22 20.21
CA PHE A 41 10.47 10.91 20.84
C PHE A 41 8.99 10.70 21.16
N GLN A 42 8.31 11.73 21.66
CA GLN A 42 6.89 11.65 22.01
C GLN A 42 5.99 11.49 20.77
N GLY A 43 6.29 12.19 19.69
CA GLY A 43 5.61 12.05 18.40
C GLY A 43 5.86 10.67 17.80
N ALA A 44 7.09 10.18 17.86
CA ALA A 44 7.45 8.85 17.38
C ALA A 44 6.72 7.76 18.16
N ASP A 45 6.72 7.82 19.50
CA ASP A 45 5.99 6.87 20.37
C ASP A 45 4.49 6.88 20.10
N LYS A 46 3.88 8.06 19.93
CA LYS A 46 2.46 8.16 19.56
C LYS A 46 2.19 7.54 18.19
N PHE A 47 3.07 7.75 17.23
CA PHE A 47 2.91 7.23 15.86
C PHE A 47 3.08 5.71 15.80
N THR A 48 4.13 5.16 16.42
CA THR A 48 4.35 3.71 16.46
C THR A 48 3.25 3.01 17.26
N ARG A 49 2.84 3.56 18.41
CA ARG A 49 1.70 3.04 19.18
C ARG A 49 0.39 3.12 18.43
N PHE A 50 0.19 4.13 17.60
CA PHE A 50 -0.98 4.22 16.73
C PHE A 50 -1.00 3.14 15.65
N ILE A 51 0.16 2.70 15.16
CA ILE A 51 0.28 1.62 14.18
C ILE A 51 0.15 0.24 14.86
N LEU A 52 0.90 0.01 15.94
CA LEU A 52 0.97 -1.27 16.64
C LEU A 52 -0.22 -1.52 17.57
N GLY A 53 -0.86 -0.47 18.07
CA GLY A 53 -1.89 -0.55 19.10
C GLY A 53 -1.34 -0.69 20.53
N GLU A 54 -0.04 -0.90 20.69
CA GLU A 54 0.65 -1.09 21.97
C GLU A 54 1.97 -0.28 22.04
N PRO A 55 2.51 -0.03 23.24
CA PRO A 55 3.81 0.64 23.40
C PRO A 55 4.94 -0.17 22.75
N ASP A 56 5.80 0.52 22.01
CA ASP A 56 6.92 -0.08 21.28
C ASP A 56 8.23 0.14 22.05
N PRO A 57 9.00 -0.92 22.38
CA PRO A 57 10.29 -0.77 23.04
C PRO A 57 11.36 -0.11 22.14
N GLU A 58 11.24 -0.22 20.81
CA GLU A 58 12.25 0.22 19.83
C GLU A 58 11.66 1.25 18.85
N VAL A 59 11.03 2.29 19.42
CA VAL A 59 10.30 3.35 18.71
C VAL A 59 11.03 3.86 17.46
N TRP A 60 12.33 4.14 17.54
CA TRP A 60 13.09 4.70 16.43
C TRP A 60 13.35 3.71 15.30
N GLU A 61 13.60 2.45 15.63
CA GLU A 61 13.84 1.39 14.65
C GLU A 61 12.54 1.05 13.92
N SER A 62 11.45 0.90 14.66
CA SER A 62 10.12 0.72 14.08
C SER A 62 9.69 1.88 13.20
N LEU A 63 9.90 3.13 13.66
CA LEU A 63 9.61 4.33 12.87
C LEU A 63 10.40 4.33 11.55
N GLY A 64 11.70 4.04 11.61
CA GLY A 64 12.56 3.90 10.45
C GLY A 64 12.10 2.78 9.51
N GLY A 65 11.69 1.64 10.05
CA GLY A 65 11.11 0.53 9.31
C GLY A 65 9.83 0.91 8.58
N TYR A 66 8.89 1.57 9.25
CA TYR A 66 7.63 2.03 8.64
C TYR A 66 7.87 3.02 7.51
N PHE A 67 8.74 4.02 7.72
CA PHE A 67 9.08 4.97 6.65
C PHE A 67 9.88 4.31 5.53
N SER A 68 10.72 3.32 5.80
CA SER A 68 11.42 2.55 4.77
C SER A 68 10.44 1.80 3.88
N ILE A 69 9.44 1.13 4.46
CA ILE A 69 8.39 0.44 3.70
C ILE A 69 7.57 1.45 2.88
N LEU A 70 7.22 2.58 3.48
CA LEU A 70 6.46 3.65 2.82
C LEU A 70 7.24 4.22 1.62
N VAL A 71 8.47 4.68 1.83
CA VAL A 71 9.30 5.30 0.79
C VAL A 71 9.60 4.31 -0.33
N ASN A 72 9.94 3.06 0.00
CA ASN A 72 10.13 2.00 -0.99
C ASN A 72 8.86 1.80 -1.82
N THR A 73 7.69 1.72 -1.17
CA THR A 73 6.40 1.61 -1.86
C THR A 73 6.15 2.78 -2.80
N LEU A 74 6.40 4.01 -2.33
CA LEU A 74 6.23 5.23 -3.12
C LEU A 74 7.14 5.29 -4.34
N ILE A 75 8.34 4.72 -4.29
CA ILE A 75 9.29 4.64 -5.42
C ILE A 75 8.93 3.47 -6.35
N SER A 76 8.51 2.34 -5.79
CA SER A 76 8.20 1.12 -6.52
C SER A 76 6.98 1.25 -7.42
N ILE A 77 5.96 2.02 -7.01
CA ILE A 77 4.76 2.28 -7.81
C ILE A 77 5.11 2.94 -9.17
N PRO A 78 5.81 4.08 -9.23
CA PRO A 78 6.22 4.70 -10.49
C PRO A 78 7.20 3.83 -11.29
N ALA A 79 8.12 3.13 -10.62
CA ALA A 79 9.06 2.21 -11.28
C ALA A 79 8.33 1.06 -12.00
N MET A 80 7.40 0.39 -11.31
CA MET A 80 6.55 -0.64 -11.90
C MET A 80 5.69 -0.08 -13.05
N SER A 81 5.17 1.14 -12.92
CA SER A 81 4.45 1.80 -14.02
C SER A 81 5.35 2.00 -15.24
N ALA A 82 6.60 2.44 -15.04
CA ALA A 82 7.55 2.64 -16.13
C ALA A 82 7.86 1.33 -16.86
N ILE A 83 8.11 0.25 -16.12
CA ILE A 83 8.37 -1.08 -16.69
C ILE A 83 7.18 -1.57 -17.53
N ILE A 84 5.95 -1.43 -17.01
CA ILE A 84 4.75 -1.86 -17.73
C ILE A 84 4.55 -1.05 -19.02
N THR A 85 4.73 0.28 -18.95
CA THR A 85 4.59 1.12 -20.14
C THR A 85 5.69 0.83 -21.16
N ALA A 86 6.94 0.67 -20.73
CA ALA A 86 8.05 0.31 -21.61
C ALA A 86 7.83 -1.03 -22.31
N TYR A 87 7.36 -2.05 -21.57
CA TYR A 87 6.99 -3.34 -22.15
C TYR A 87 5.92 -3.18 -23.24
N SER A 88 4.89 -2.36 -23.00
CA SER A 88 3.83 -2.15 -24.00
C SER A 88 4.33 -1.45 -25.26
N VAL A 89 5.25 -0.48 -25.14
CA VAL A 89 5.86 0.19 -26.29
C VAL A 89 6.65 -0.80 -27.14
N VAL A 90 7.48 -1.63 -26.50
CA VAL A 90 8.32 -2.63 -27.18
C VAL A 90 7.48 -3.75 -27.79
N ALA A 91 6.50 -4.29 -27.05
CA ALA A 91 5.72 -5.44 -27.49
C ALA A 91 4.63 -5.07 -28.51
N HIS A 92 4.14 -3.82 -28.51
CA HIS A 92 3.01 -3.40 -29.35
C HIS A 92 3.34 -2.23 -30.30
N ASN A 93 4.61 -1.82 -30.42
CA ASN A 93 5.07 -0.73 -31.30
C ASN A 93 4.25 0.58 -31.15
N VAL A 94 3.85 0.90 -29.92
CA VAL A 94 3.08 2.13 -29.62
C VAL A 94 4.00 3.34 -29.73
N SER A 95 3.47 4.46 -30.25
CA SER A 95 4.24 5.70 -30.39
C SER A 95 4.78 6.20 -29.04
N PRO A 96 6.09 6.47 -28.91
CA PRO A 96 6.70 6.92 -27.66
C PRO A 96 6.32 8.37 -27.29
N ALA A 97 5.73 9.14 -28.22
CA ALA A 97 5.36 10.52 -27.98
C ALA A 97 4.33 10.72 -26.85
N GLY A 98 3.49 9.70 -26.59
CA GLY A 98 2.51 9.69 -25.48
C GLY A 98 3.06 9.21 -24.13
N PHE A 99 4.29 8.69 -24.10
CA PHE A 99 4.83 7.91 -22.98
C PHE A 99 4.82 8.66 -21.63
N PRO A 100 5.32 9.90 -21.52
CA PRO A 100 5.38 10.57 -20.21
C PRO A 100 3.99 10.82 -19.64
N LYS A 101 3.03 11.18 -20.50
CA LYS A 101 1.65 11.46 -20.10
C LYS A 101 0.93 10.19 -19.65
N GLU A 102 1.10 9.09 -20.38
CA GLU A 102 0.51 7.81 -20.03
C GLU A 102 1.10 7.22 -18.75
N TRP A 103 2.43 7.28 -18.61
CA TRP A 103 3.12 6.88 -17.39
C TRP A 103 2.62 7.69 -16.19
N ALA A 104 2.63 9.03 -16.26
CA ALA A 104 2.18 9.90 -15.18
C ALA A 104 0.71 9.64 -14.80
N SER A 105 -0.18 9.57 -15.80
CA SER A 105 -1.60 9.26 -15.57
C SER A 105 -1.79 7.89 -14.92
N SER A 106 -1.03 6.88 -15.36
CA SER A 106 -1.09 5.53 -14.79
C SER A 106 -0.59 5.47 -13.36
N THR A 107 0.49 6.19 -13.05
CA THR A 107 1.09 6.30 -11.73
C THR A 107 0.16 7.02 -10.76
N VAL A 108 -0.37 8.19 -11.14
CA VAL A 108 -1.35 8.93 -10.32
C VAL A 108 -2.58 8.07 -10.04
N ARG A 109 -3.11 7.40 -11.07
CA ARG A 109 -4.24 6.49 -10.90
C ARG A 109 -3.94 5.34 -9.92
N ARG A 110 -2.74 4.76 -9.95
CA ARG A 110 -2.33 3.70 -9.00
C ARG A 110 -2.22 4.24 -7.58
N PHE A 111 -1.62 5.42 -7.39
CA PHE A 111 -1.56 6.06 -6.07
C PHE A 111 -2.93 6.33 -5.49
N VAL A 112 -3.85 6.94 -6.27
CA VAL A 112 -5.22 7.21 -5.81
C VAL A 112 -5.93 5.93 -5.40
N LYS A 113 -5.75 4.83 -6.15
CA LYS A 113 -6.34 3.53 -5.79
C LYS A 113 -5.79 2.99 -4.47
N ILE A 114 -4.47 3.05 -4.27
CA ILE A 114 -3.81 2.58 -3.04
C ILE A 114 -4.23 3.45 -1.86
N LEU A 115 -4.18 4.77 -1.98
CA LEU A 115 -4.62 5.69 -0.93
C LEU A 115 -6.09 5.46 -0.57
N GLY A 116 -6.97 5.35 -1.56
CA GLY A 116 -8.39 5.08 -1.32
C GLY A 116 -8.63 3.72 -0.65
N PHE A 117 -7.90 2.68 -1.05
CA PHE A 117 -7.99 1.36 -0.44
C PHE A 117 -7.46 1.35 1.00
N THR A 118 -6.28 1.94 1.24
CA THR A 118 -5.67 2.04 2.57
C THR A 118 -6.54 2.87 3.51
N PHE A 119 -7.07 4.00 3.04
CA PHE A 119 -8.00 4.82 3.82
C PHE A 119 -9.25 4.03 4.21
N LEU A 120 -9.86 3.32 3.25
CA LEU A 120 -11.03 2.49 3.50
C LEU A 120 -10.72 1.36 4.50
N PHE A 121 -9.57 0.69 4.35
CA PHE A 121 -9.11 -0.34 5.28
C PHE A 121 -9.03 0.20 6.69
N TRP A 122 -8.33 1.32 6.91
CA TRP A 122 -8.18 1.91 8.24
C TRP A 122 -9.50 2.43 8.81
N ALA A 123 -10.38 2.99 7.98
CA ALA A 123 -11.72 3.41 8.40
C ALA A 123 -12.53 2.21 8.91
N LEU A 124 -12.57 1.11 8.15
CA LEU A 124 -13.26 -0.12 8.55
C LEU A 124 -12.61 -0.75 9.79
N PHE A 125 -11.28 -0.81 9.82
CA PHE A 125 -10.51 -1.36 10.94
C PHE A 125 -10.78 -0.62 12.24
N ARG A 126 -11.04 0.69 12.22
CA ARG A 126 -11.33 1.46 13.45
C ARG A 126 -12.79 1.44 13.87
N LEU A 127 -13.70 1.12 12.97
CA LEU A 127 -15.13 1.10 13.27
C LEU A 127 -15.52 -0.10 14.13
N LEU A 128 -14.67 -1.14 14.22
CA LEU A 128 -14.94 -2.30 15.05
C LEU A 128 -14.67 -2.01 16.54
N PRO A 129 -15.65 -2.16 17.43
CA PRO A 129 -15.44 -2.02 18.87
C PRO A 129 -14.74 -3.28 19.43
N TYR A 130 -13.41 -3.37 19.24
CA TYR A 130 -12.60 -4.54 19.61
C TYR A 130 -12.83 -5.02 21.04
N GLN A 131 -12.93 -4.10 22.00
CA GLN A 131 -13.15 -4.43 23.42
C GLN A 131 -14.49 -5.14 23.70
N SER A 132 -15.50 -4.93 22.86
CA SER A 132 -16.80 -5.60 23.00
C SER A 132 -16.84 -6.97 22.32
N VAL A 133 -16.02 -7.18 21.29
CA VAL A 133 -15.95 -8.43 20.52
C VAL A 133 -14.90 -9.38 21.12
N PHE A 134 -13.83 -8.82 21.67
CA PHE A 134 -12.71 -9.50 22.30
C PHE A 134 -12.46 -8.84 23.67
N PRO A 135 -13.14 -9.32 24.72
CA PRO A 135 -13.02 -8.76 26.06
C PRO A 135 -11.66 -9.02 26.71
N ASP A 136 -10.94 -10.06 26.27
CA ASP A 136 -9.58 -10.38 26.74
C ASP A 136 -8.53 -9.48 26.06
N GLN A 137 -7.72 -8.78 26.85
CA GLN A 137 -6.75 -7.78 26.35
C GLN A 137 -5.47 -8.38 25.74
N THR A 138 -5.30 -9.70 25.82
CA THR A 138 -4.14 -10.42 25.27
C THR A 138 -4.49 -11.09 23.96
N TYR A 139 -4.25 -10.40 22.86
CA TYR A 139 -4.42 -10.95 21.52
C TYR A 139 -3.22 -11.83 21.16
N SER A 140 -3.48 -13.09 20.81
CA SER A 140 -2.45 -13.89 20.16
C SER A 140 -2.11 -13.31 18.78
N ASN A 141 -0.88 -13.52 18.28
CA ASN A 141 -0.50 -13.15 16.91
C ASN A 141 -1.45 -13.73 15.86
N PHE A 142 -1.97 -14.94 16.11
CA PHE A 142 -2.95 -15.58 15.24
C PHE A 142 -4.29 -14.81 15.21
N THR A 143 -4.77 -14.37 16.38
CA THR A 143 -5.99 -13.56 16.50
C THR A 143 -5.83 -12.23 15.76
N MET A 144 -4.69 -11.55 15.94
CA MET A 144 -4.39 -10.30 15.22
C MET A 144 -4.33 -10.51 13.71
N ALA A 145 -3.67 -11.57 13.25
CA ALA A 145 -3.60 -11.91 11.83
C ALA A 145 -5.01 -12.20 11.25
N ALA A 146 -5.85 -12.92 12.00
CA ALA A 146 -7.22 -13.21 11.59
C ALA A 146 -8.08 -11.94 11.50
N ILE A 147 -7.97 -11.04 12.47
CA ILE A 147 -8.65 -9.73 12.47
C ILE A 147 -8.23 -8.89 11.26
N VAL A 148 -6.93 -8.75 11.02
CA VAL A 148 -6.40 -8.01 9.87
C VAL A 148 -6.85 -8.65 8.56
N GLY A 149 -6.81 -9.98 8.46
CA GLY A 149 -7.27 -10.74 7.31
C GLY A 149 -8.76 -10.53 7.02
N PHE A 150 -9.61 -10.56 8.05
CA PHE A 150 -11.03 -10.27 7.92
C PHE A 150 -11.28 -8.84 7.42
N HIS A 151 -10.59 -7.84 7.98
CA HIS A 151 -10.71 -6.45 7.54
C HIS A 151 -10.20 -6.25 6.12
N LEU A 152 -9.16 -6.97 5.69
CA LEU A 152 -8.70 -6.96 4.32
C LEU A 152 -9.78 -7.49 3.38
N LEU A 153 -10.41 -8.63 3.70
CA LEU A 153 -11.52 -9.18 2.92
C LEU A 153 -12.71 -8.22 2.85
N LEU A 154 -13.11 -7.64 3.98
CA LEU A 154 -14.18 -6.65 4.05
C LEU A 154 -13.86 -5.43 3.18
N THR A 155 -12.63 -4.92 3.27
CA THR A 155 -12.16 -3.79 2.46
C THR A 155 -12.20 -4.12 0.98
N ILE A 156 -11.79 -5.32 0.56
CA ILE A 156 -11.86 -5.77 -0.83
C ILE A 156 -13.31 -5.71 -1.34
N VAL A 157 -14.26 -6.22 -0.55
CA VAL A 157 -15.69 -6.23 -0.91
C VAL A 157 -16.24 -4.79 -1.00
N CYS A 158 -16.01 -3.96 0.02
CA CYS A 158 -16.46 -2.57 0.05
C CYS A 158 -15.85 -1.74 -1.08
N TYR A 159 -14.54 -1.87 -1.31
CA TYR A 159 -13.84 -1.19 -2.39
C TYR A 159 -14.38 -1.62 -3.76
N GLY A 160 -14.62 -2.92 -3.96
CA GLY A 160 -15.26 -3.45 -5.16
C GLY A 160 -16.64 -2.86 -5.40
N PHE A 161 -17.47 -2.72 -4.35
CA PHE A 161 -18.79 -2.13 -4.44
C PHE A 161 -18.75 -0.64 -4.82
N ILE A 162 -17.88 0.14 -4.15
CA ILE A 162 -17.69 1.58 -4.42
C ILE A 162 -17.23 1.79 -5.85
N THR A 163 -16.19 1.07 -6.27
CA THR A 163 -15.62 1.20 -7.62
C THR A 163 -16.63 0.81 -8.69
N LYS A 164 -17.37 -0.29 -8.51
CA LYS A 164 -18.45 -0.69 -9.42
C LYS A 164 -19.50 0.41 -9.55
N LYS A 165 -19.94 1.01 -8.44
CA LYS A 165 -20.94 2.08 -8.44
C LYS A 165 -20.45 3.34 -9.16
N ILE A 166 -19.18 3.71 -8.99
CA ILE A 166 -18.55 4.83 -9.71
C ILE A 166 -18.49 4.54 -11.22
N THR A 167 -18.11 3.32 -11.61
CA THR A 167 -18.04 2.93 -13.03
C THR A 167 -19.42 2.94 -13.68
N THR A 168 -20.44 2.38 -13.04
CA THR A 168 -21.83 2.38 -13.56
C THR A 168 -22.39 3.80 -13.74
N LYS A 169 -22.08 4.73 -12.82
CA LYS A 169 -22.47 6.14 -12.96
C LYS A 169 -21.78 6.87 -14.12
N ARG A 170 -20.66 6.36 -14.62
CA ARG A 170 -19.90 6.98 -15.71
C ARG A 170 -20.32 6.46 -17.10
N SER A 171 -21.10 5.39 -17.14
CA SER A 171 -21.61 4.76 -18.37
C SER A 171 -23.09 5.05 -18.66
N LEU A 172 -23.79 5.71 -17.72
CA LEU A 172 -25.13 6.26 -17.86
C LEU A 172 -25.02 7.76 -18.16
#